data_AF-A0A2V8LR22-F1
#
_entry.id   AF-A0A2V8LR22-F1
#
_cell.length_a   1.000
_cell.length_b   1.000
_cell.length_c   1.000
_cell.angle_alpha   90.00
_cell.angle_beta   90.00
_cell.angle_gamma   90.00
#
_symmetry.space_group_name_H-M   'P 1'
#
loop_
_entity.id
_entity.type
_entity.pdbx_description
1 polymer ?
#
loop_
_entity_poly.entity_id
_entity_poly.type
_entity_poly.pdbx_seq_one_letter_code
_entity_poly.pdbx_strand_id
1 'polypeptide(L)'
;MEIRSNEFATFFADIIAGNFQVFSLRWIGANNDPDIFNLIFNSKSVPPNGSNRGHYSNPRVDELIEFSRREVDVEKRKQAYSEIQRIVAEELPYIDLFYMDNVCVYSNRIEGIKLYPAGDFAFFSGIRLKPAS
;
A
#
# COMPACT_ATOMS: atom_id res chain seq x y z
N MET A 1 -6.94 -21.42 -14.21
CA MET A 1 -6.54 -20.72 -12.97
C MET A 1 -6.79 -21.67 -11.81
N GLU A 2 -5.77 -21.98 -11.03
CA GLU A 2 -5.86 -22.81 -9.82
C GLU A 2 -5.65 -21.90 -8.60
N ILE A 3 -6.56 -21.96 -7.62
CA ILE A 3 -6.46 -21.15 -6.40
C ILE A 3 -5.65 -21.92 -5.36
N ARG A 4 -4.57 -21.31 -4.86
CA ARG A 4 -3.73 -21.88 -3.80
C ARG A 4 -3.87 -21.08 -2.52
N SER A 5 -4.16 -21.77 -1.42
CA SER A 5 -4.16 -21.20 -0.08
C SER A 5 -2.94 -21.73 0.66
N ASN A 6 -1.92 -20.90 0.81
CA ASN A 6 -0.72 -21.21 1.60
C ASN A 6 -0.84 -20.61 3.01
N GLU A 7 -0.02 -21.08 3.94
CA GLU A 7 0.26 -20.33 5.17
C GLU A 7 0.83 -18.95 4.82
N PHE A 8 0.47 -17.91 5.58
CA PHE A 8 0.69 -16.51 5.19
C PHE A 8 2.17 -16.18 4.96
N ALA A 9 3.08 -16.65 5.81
CA ALA A 9 4.51 -16.39 5.64
C ALA A 9 5.05 -17.02 4.37
N THR A 10 4.63 -18.26 4.06
CA THR A 10 5.00 -18.95 2.81
C THR A 10 4.46 -18.21 1.59
N PHE A 11 3.18 -17.85 1.61
CA PHE A 11 2.53 -17.04 0.57
C PHE A 11 3.26 -15.72 0.32
N PHE A 12 3.61 -15.01 1.39
CA PHE A 12 4.26 -13.71 1.29
C PHE A 12 5.70 -13.82 0.77
N ALA A 13 6.42 -14.89 1.14
CA ALA A 13 7.74 -15.18 0.60
C ALA A 13 7.71 -15.43 -0.91
N ASP A 14 6.73 -16.19 -1.41
CA ASP A 14 6.54 -16.41 -2.85
C ASP A 14 6.28 -15.09 -3.60
N ILE A 15 5.48 -14.19 -3.01
CA ILE A 15 5.21 -12.87 -3.58
C ILE A 15 6.47 -12.01 -3.65
N ILE A 16 7.29 -11.99 -2.60
CA ILE A 16 8.55 -11.25 -2.61
C ILE A 16 9.51 -11.83 -3.65
N ALA A 17 9.51 -13.15 -3.82
CA ALA A 17 10.36 -13.85 -4.78
C ALA A 17 9.86 -13.76 -6.24
N GLY A 18 8.68 -13.20 -6.50
CA GLY A 18 8.09 -13.16 -7.85
C GLY A 18 7.46 -14.47 -8.30
N ASN A 19 7.27 -15.44 -7.39
CA ASN A 19 6.75 -16.78 -7.67
C ASN A 19 5.21 -16.81 -7.70
N PHE A 20 4.60 -15.98 -8.53
CA PHE A 20 3.15 -15.90 -8.66
C PHE A 20 2.73 -15.58 -10.10
N GLN A 21 1.48 -15.92 -10.43
CA GLN A 21 0.84 -15.44 -11.66
C GLN A 21 -0.08 -14.26 -11.33
N VAL A 22 -0.88 -14.39 -10.28
CA VAL A 22 -1.76 -13.36 -9.72
C VAL A 22 -1.82 -13.60 -8.20
N PHE A 23 -1.84 -12.54 -7.41
CA PHE A 23 -2.07 -12.61 -5.97
C PHE A 23 -3.03 -11.50 -5.51
N SER A 24 -3.67 -11.69 -4.37
CA SER A 24 -4.49 -10.67 -3.72
C SER A 24 -3.84 -10.27 -2.38
N LEU A 25 -3.54 -8.99 -2.24
CA LEU A 25 -3.02 -8.38 -1.01
C LEU A 25 -3.59 -6.97 -0.85
N ARG A 26 -3.34 -6.39 0.33
CA ARG A 26 -3.67 -4.99 0.63
C ARG A 26 -2.42 -4.22 0.99
N TRP A 27 -2.43 -2.93 0.69
CA TRP A 27 -1.49 -1.96 1.25
C TRP A 27 -2.09 -1.28 2.49
N ILE A 28 -1.35 -1.23 3.59
CA ILE A 28 -1.71 -0.49 4.79
C ILE A 28 -0.94 0.83 4.76
N GLY A 29 -1.61 1.96 5.01
CA GLY A 29 -0.97 3.29 5.02
C GLY A 29 -0.68 3.91 3.65
N ALA A 30 -0.98 3.23 2.53
CA ALA A 30 -0.75 3.74 1.17
C ALA A 30 -1.49 5.05 0.85
N ASN A 31 -2.51 5.40 1.63
CA ASN A 31 -3.31 6.61 1.45
C ASN A 31 -2.73 7.84 2.17
N ASN A 32 -1.68 7.68 2.97
CA ASN A 32 -1.12 8.77 3.79
C ASN A 32 -0.03 9.56 3.08
N ASP A 33 0.72 8.93 2.17
CA ASP A 33 1.85 9.54 1.47
C ASP A 33 1.95 8.97 0.05
N PRO A 34 2.12 9.81 -0.99
CA PRO A 34 2.28 9.34 -2.36
C PRO A 34 3.65 8.69 -2.66
N ASP A 35 4.55 8.54 -1.69
CA ASP A 35 5.75 7.69 -1.81
C ASP A 35 5.41 6.23 -2.14
N ILE A 36 4.16 5.79 -1.92
CA ILE A 36 3.71 4.46 -2.33
C ILE A 36 3.93 4.20 -3.83
N PHE A 37 3.74 5.20 -4.71
CA PHE A 37 3.94 5.04 -6.15
C PHE A 37 5.40 4.72 -6.47
N ASN A 38 6.35 5.34 -5.76
CA ASN A 38 7.76 5.00 -5.87
C ASN A 38 8.02 3.57 -5.40
N LEU A 39 7.48 3.19 -4.24
CA LEU A 39 7.70 1.87 -3.67
C LEU A 39 7.20 0.72 -4.57
N ILE A 40 6.09 0.90 -5.30
CA ILE A 40 5.41 -0.19 -6.00
C ILE A 40 5.47 -0.12 -7.53
N PHE A 41 5.71 1.05 -8.13
CA PHE A 41 5.72 1.22 -9.60
C PHE A 41 7.04 1.72 -10.18
N ASN A 42 7.98 2.23 -9.37
CA ASN A 42 9.30 2.58 -9.89
C ASN A 42 10.02 1.31 -10.34
N SER A 43 10.56 1.29 -11.56
CA SER A 43 11.28 0.14 -12.11
C SER A 43 12.53 -0.23 -11.30
N LYS A 44 13.07 0.72 -10.52
CA LYS A 44 14.21 0.49 -9.61
C LYS A 44 13.81 -0.07 -8.25
N SER A 45 12.51 -0.10 -7.95
CA SER A 45 11.95 -0.55 -6.67
C SER A 45 11.52 -2.02 -6.70
N VAL A 46 12.12 -2.82 -7.58
CA VAL A 46 11.99 -4.29 -7.55
C VAL A 46 12.66 -4.83 -6.26
N PRO A 47 12.08 -5.84 -5.58
CA PRO A 47 12.74 -6.47 -4.44
C PRO A 47 14.21 -6.85 -4.73
N PRO A 48 15.14 -6.63 -3.79
CA PRO A 48 14.95 -6.17 -2.42
C PRO A 48 14.89 -4.64 -2.24
N ASN A 49 14.98 -3.85 -3.32
CA ASN A 49 15.08 -2.39 -3.24
C ASN A 49 13.72 -1.68 -3.04
N GLY A 50 12.62 -2.42 -3.16
CA GLY A 50 11.27 -1.91 -2.95
C GLY A 50 10.24 -3.04 -3.03
N SER A 51 9.00 -2.68 -3.36
CA SER A 51 7.89 -3.64 -3.45
C SER A 51 7.21 -3.70 -4.82
N ASN A 52 7.91 -3.32 -5.88
CA ASN A 52 7.52 -3.60 -7.25
C ASN A 52 7.69 -5.10 -7.57
N ARG A 53 6.84 -5.92 -6.95
CA ARG A 53 6.88 -7.39 -6.98
C ARG A 53 6.47 -7.93 -8.35
N GLY A 54 5.69 -7.16 -9.11
CA GLY A 54 5.28 -7.50 -10.47
C GLY A 54 6.31 -7.14 -11.54
N HIS A 55 7.46 -6.57 -11.16
CA HIS A 55 8.49 -6.10 -12.10
C HIS A 55 7.95 -5.13 -13.16
N TYR A 56 6.95 -4.31 -12.79
CA TYR A 56 6.40 -3.29 -13.67
C TYR A 56 7.49 -2.28 -14.07
N SER A 57 7.51 -1.88 -15.33
CA SER A 57 8.52 -0.94 -15.83
C SER A 57 7.91 -0.09 -16.94
N ASN A 58 7.83 1.21 -16.69
CA ASN A 58 7.38 2.20 -17.65
C ASN A 58 8.25 3.46 -17.49
N PRO A 59 9.07 3.84 -18.49
CA PRO A 59 9.97 4.98 -18.39
C PRO A 59 9.28 6.31 -18.08
N ARG A 60 8.02 6.49 -18.54
CA ARG A 60 7.24 7.69 -18.25
C ARG A 60 6.79 7.72 -16.79
N VAL A 61 6.37 6.58 -16.25
CA VAL A 61 6.03 6.46 -14.82
C VAL A 61 7.26 6.73 -13.94
N ASP A 62 8.42 6.17 -14.30
CA ASP A 62 9.67 6.44 -13.59
C ASP A 62 10.04 7.93 -13.58
N GLU A 63 9.93 8.60 -14.73
CA GLU A 63 10.18 10.04 -14.86
C GLU A 63 9.24 10.86 -13.96
N LEU A 64 7.93 10.56 -13.99
CA LEU A 64 6.93 11.26 -13.20
C LEU A 64 7.13 11.03 -11.69
N ILE A 65 7.52 9.82 -11.29
CA ILE A 65 7.84 9.50 -9.89
C ILE A 65 9.06 10.30 -9.44
N GLU A 66 10.15 10.29 -10.21
CA GLU A 66 11.38 11.02 -9.86
C GLU A 66 11.15 12.54 -9.84
N PHE A 67 10.34 13.07 -10.75
CA PHE A 67 9.89 14.46 -10.71
C PHE A 67 9.11 14.76 -9.43
N SER A 68 8.08 13.96 -9.13
CA SER A 68 7.19 14.19 -7.99
C SER A 68 7.92 14.16 -6.64
N ARG A 69 8.98 13.37 -6.53
CA ARG A 69 9.82 13.27 -5.33
C ARG A 69 10.72 14.48 -5.10
N ARG A 70 11.03 15.25 -6.15
CA ARG A 70 11.92 16.43 -6.10
C ARG A 70 11.16 17.76 -6.15
N GLU A 71 9.93 17.74 -6.66
CA GLU A 71 9.08 18.91 -6.77
C GLU A 71 8.49 19.29 -5.41
N VAL A 72 8.48 20.59 -5.11
CA VAL A 72 7.94 21.16 -3.87
C VAL A 72 6.58 21.83 -4.09
N ASP A 73 6.27 22.19 -5.33
CA ASP A 73 4.96 22.68 -5.74
C ASP A 73 3.93 21.55 -5.70
N VAL A 74 2.93 21.71 -4.82
CA VAL A 74 1.89 20.71 -4.57
C VAL A 74 1.01 20.49 -5.79
N GLU A 75 0.70 21.53 -6.57
CA GLU A 75 -0.17 21.41 -7.74
C GLU A 75 0.53 20.70 -8.89
N LYS A 76 1.82 20.99 -9.10
CA LYS A 76 2.63 20.25 -10.09
C LYS A 76 2.79 18.78 -9.72
N ARG A 77 3.06 18.49 -8.45
CA ARG A 77 3.09 17.12 -7.93
C ARG A 77 1.77 16.40 -8.17
N LYS A 78 0.64 17.06 -7.87
CA LYS A 78 -0.69 16.48 -8.06
C LYS A 78 -0.94 16.11 -9.52
N GLN A 79 -0.56 16.97 -10.46
CA GLN A 79 -0.67 16.68 -11.89
C GLN A 79 0.16 15.45 -12.28
N ALA A 80 1.39 15.35 -11.81
CA ALA A 80 2.24 14.18 -12.07
C ALA A 80 1.65 12.88 -11.51
N TYR A 81 1.14 12.90 -10.27
CA TYR A 81 0.46 11.73 -9.69
C TYR A 81 -0.84 11.37 -10.41
N SER A 82 -1.61 12.36 -10.89
CA SER A 82 -2.79 12.09 -11.73
C SER A 82 -2.41 11.40 -13.04
N GLU A 83 -1.28 11.79 -13.66
CA GLU A 83 -0.79 11.12 -14.86
C GLU A 83 -0.31 9.69 -14.58
N ILE A 84 0.43 9.48 -13.47
CA ILE A 84 0.83 8.13 -13.04
C ILE A 84 -0.41 7.24 -12.85
N GLN A 85 -1.41 7.72 -12.11
CA GLN A 85 -2.66 6.99 -11.85
C GLN A 85 -3.38 6.62 -13.15
N ARG A 86 -3.43 7.54 -14.13
CA ARG A 86 -4.03 7.27 -15.43
C ARG A 86 -3.28 6.15 -16.17
N ILE A 87 -1.95 6.24 -16.25
CA ILE A 87 -1.12 5.24 -16.94
C ILE A 87 -1.31 3.85 -16.31
N VAL A 88 -1.21 3.74 -14.98
CA VAL A 88 -1.36 2.44 -14.31
C VAL A 88 -2.79 1.92 -14.37
N ALA A 89 -3.82 2.78 -14.42
CA ALA A 89 -5.18 2.34 -14.63
C ALA A 89 -5.41 1.77 -16.05
N GLU A 90 -4.68 2.27 -17.06
CA GLU A 90 -4.74 1.78 -18.44
C GLU A 90 -3.90 0.50 -18.64
N GLU A 91 -2.72 0.42 -18.04
CA GLU A 91 -1.79 -0.70 -18.20
C GLU A 91 -2.06 -1.87 -17.23
N LEU A 92 -2.88 -1.64 -16.19
CA LEU A 92 -3.33 -2.64 -15.22
C LEU A 92 -2.21 -3.49 -14.59
N PRO A 93 -1.07 -2.90 -14.12
CA PRO A 93 -0.10 -3.66 -13.33
C PRO A 93 -0.70 -4.10 -11.98
N TYR A 94 -1.71 -3.38 -11.51
CA TYR A 94 -2.55 -3.69 -10.35
C TYR A 94 -4.03 -3.61 -10.79
N ILE A 95 -4.87 -4.43 -10.15
CA ILE A 95 -6.33 -4.33 -10.26
C ILE A 95 -6.83 -3.88 -8.88
N ASP A 96 -7.10 -2.59 -8.73
CA ASP A 96 -7.63 -2.03 -7.50
C ASP A 96 -9.09 -2.44 -7.31
N LEU A 97 -9.38 -3.12 -6.20
CA LEU A 97 -10.71 -3.68 -5.95
C LEU A 97 -11.61 -2.72 -5.16
N PHE A 98 -11.14 -2.26 -3.99
CA PHE A 98 -11.89 -1.38 -3.08
C PHE A 98 -11.00 -0.85 -1.95
N TYR A 99 -11.42 0.24 -1.30
CA TYR A 99 -10.92 0.65 0.00
C TYR A 99 -11.71 -0.02 1.10
N MET A 100 -11.03 -0.63 2.08
CA MET A 100 -11.68 -1.29 3.20
C MET A 100 -12.04 -0.30 4.31
N ASP A 101 -13.21 -0.51 4.91
CA ASP A 101 -13.56 0.13 6.18
C ASP A 101 -12.62 -0.36 7.29
N ASN A 102 -12.06 0.58 8.06
CA ASN A 102 -11.28 0.25 9.25
C ASN A 102 -12.23 0.04 10.43
N VAL A 103 -12.60 -1.22 10.70
CA VAL A 103 -13.52 -1.58 11.78
C VAL A 103 -12.74 -2.29 12.90
N CYS A 104 -12.88 -1.78 14.13
CA CYS A 104 -12.31 -2.40 15.33
C CYS A 104 -13.43 -2.72 16.33
N VAL A 105 -13.53 -4.00 16.72
CA VAL A 105 -14.43 -4.46 17.78
C VAL A 105 -13.62 -4.65 19.05
N TYR A 106 -14.04 -3.99 20.13
CA TYR A 106 -13.34 -4.04 21.41
C TYR A 106 -14.31 -4.07 22.60
N SER A 107 -13.82 -4.60 23.73
CA SER A 107 -14.58 -4.67 24.98
C SER A 107 -14.86 -3.27 25.54
N ASN A 108 -16.05 -3.04 26.11
CA ASN A 108 -16.41 -1.78 26.76
C ASN A 108 -15.49 -1.39 27.93
N ARG A 109 -14.70 -2.36 28.45
CA ARG A 109 -13.63 -2.17 29.45
C ARG A 109 -12.37 -1.49 28.91
N ILE A 110 -12.26 -1.29 27.60
CA ILE A 110 -11.10 -0.65 26.97
C ILE A 110 -11.46 0.82 26.65
N GLU A 111 -10.53 1.71 26.91
CA GLU A 111 -10.61 3.13 26.55
C GLU A 111 -9.38 3.57 25.75
N GLY A 112 -9.48 4.73 25.09
CA GLY A 112 -8.38 5.31 24.31
C GLY A 112 -8.27 4.81 22.87
N ILE A 113 -9.23 4.01 22.38
CA ILE A 113 -9.26 3.55 20.98
C ILE A 113 -9.49 4.74 20.04
N LYS A 114 -8.55 4.96 19.12
CA LYS A 114 -8.65 5.94 18.03
C LYS A 114 -8.20 5.30 16.73
N LEU A 115 -9.13 5.02 15.82
CA LEU A 115 -8.79 4.45 14.53
C LEU A 115 -8.22 5.54 13.61
N TYR A 116 -7.14 5.22 12.90
CA TYR A 116 -6.53 6.10 11.93
C TYR A 116 -6.97 5.72 10.50
N PRO A 117 -7.10 6.70 9.58
CA PRO A 117 -7.41 6.44 8.17
C PRO A 117 -6.41 5.50 7.48
N ALA A 118 -5.19 5.41 8.00
CA ALA A 118 -4.13 4.54 7.53
C ALA A 118 -4.45 3.04 7.60
N GLY A 119 -5.42 2.64 8.45
CA GLY A 119 -5.73 1.23 8.68
C GLY A 119 -4.70 0.51 9.56
N ASP A 120 -3.77 1.24 10.17
CA ASP A 120 -2.73 0.67 11.03
C ASP A 120 -3.21 0.47 12.47
N PHE A 121 -2.31 -0.13 13.26
CA PHE A 121 -2.55 -0.48 14.66
C PHE A 121 -1.86 0.48 15.64
N ALA A 122 -1.50 1.70 15.21
CA ALA A 122 -0.77 2.66 16.04
C ALA A 122 -1.50 3.01 17.36
N PHE A 123 -2.82 2.88 17.36
CA PHE A 123 -3.66 3.13 18.52
C PHE A 123 -3.35 2.25 19.74
N PHE A 124 -2.73 1.07 19.56
CA PHE A 124 -2.36 0.20 20.70
C PHE A 124 -1.47 0.88 21.73
N SER A 125 -0.64 1.83 21.31
CA SER A 125 0.23 2.59 22.21
C SER A 125 -0.53 3.44 23.25
N GLY A 126 -1.80 3.78 22.97
CA GLY A 126 -2.60 4.70 23.78
C GLY A 126 -3.77 4.05 24.53
N ILE A 127 -4.02 2.75 24.35
CA ILE A 127 -5.19 2.09 24.95
C ILE A 127 -4.94 1.71 26.41
N ARG A 128 -5.99 1.73 27.22
CA ARG A 128 -5.96 1.31 28.62
C ARG A 128 -7.21 0.53 29.00
N LEU A 129 -7.09 -0.27 30.06
CA LEU A 129 -8.25 -0.83 30.74
C LEU A 129 -8.85 0.25 31.65
N LYS A 130 -10.17 0.38 31.61
CA LYS A 130 -10.92 1.19 32.57
C LYS A 130 -10.71 0.63 33.98
N PRO A 131 -10.63 1.49 35.01
CA PRO A 131 -10.64 1.04 36.40
C PRO A 131 -11.86 0.15 36.67
N ALA A 132 -11.68 -0.87 37.52
CA ALA A 132 -12.82 -1.63 38.02
C ALA A 132 -13.73 -0.69 38.84
N SER A 133 -15.01 -0.68 38.50
CA SER A 133 -16.08 -0.03 39.28
C SER A 133 -16.35 -0.79 40.57
#